data_AF-A0A0Q4GEH9-F1
#
_entry.id   AF-A0A0Q4GEH9-F1
#
_cell.length_a   1.000
_cell.length_b   1.000
_cell.length_c   1.000
_cell.angle_alpha   90.00
_cell.angle_beta   90.00
_cell.angle_gamma   90.00
#
_symmetry.space_group_name_H-M   'P 1'
#
loop_
_entity.id
_entity.type
_entity.pdbx_description
1 polymer ?
#
loop_
_entity_poly.entity_id
_entity_poly.type
_entity_poly.pdbx_seq_one_letter_code
_entity_poly.pdbx_strand_id
1 'polypeptide(L)'
;MFTTILAAAAPAAAEANPYGLEAALREGGLISQTVFGILVLMSVVSFYILFSKLFEQQKIIGQGKRVRQAFWSSNSLREGSAKLEKNSAYKQIVDDGLAAQEQHSKLTDPVEAHDWLHGSLARSEAAINSKLGGGLAFLATVGSVSPFIGLFGTVIGIYRALVKIGASGQASIDKVAGPVGEALIMTALGLVVAVPAVLSYNWLQRRNKSIAEDLSAFSNDVLGFLASNGAVRPILASGAKPAPVKPVTPTTTAGQTGGVPRAN
;
A
#
# COMPACT_ATOMS: atom_id res chain seq x y z
N MET A 1 -14.14 51.37 -8.72
CA MET A 1 -13.75 49.98 -8.39
C MET A 1 -12.80 49.51 -9.48
N PHE A 2 -11.68 48.87 -9.10
CA PHE A 2 -10.60 48.34 -9.94
C PHE A 2 -9.55 49.32 -10.46
N THR A 3 -8.60 49.71 -9.59
CA THR A 3 -7.17 49.87 -9.93
C THR A 3 -6.35 50.00 -8.64
N THR A 4 -5.10 49.51 -8.68
CA THR A 4 -3.99 49.66 -7.70
C THR A 4 -4.02 48.86 -6.39
N ILE A 5 -3.73 47.55 -6.48
CA ILE A 5 -2.93 46.85 -5.45
C ILE A 5 -1.95 45.91 -6.17
N LEU A 6 -0.84 46.46 -6.66
CA LEU A 6 0.36 45.68 -6.95
C LEU A 6 1.52 46.36 -6.23
N ALA A 7 1.46 46.30 -4.89
CA ALA A 7 2.62 46.58 -4.06
C ALA A 7 3.52 45.34 -4.10
N ALA A 8 4.72 45.53 -4.63
CA ALA A 8 5.77 44.53 -4.68
C ALA A 8 5.99 43.92 -3.29
N ALA A 9 5.74 42.61 -3.17
CA ALA A 9 6.29 41.82 -2.09
C ALA A 9 7.80 41.70 -2.35
N ALA A 10 8.57 42.64 -1.79
CA ALA A 10 10.00 42.47 -1.63
C ALA A 10 10.24 41.16 -0.87
N PRO A 11 11.23 40.33 -1.26
CA PRO A 11 11.59 39.18 -0.45
C PRO A 11 12.09 39.73 0.89
N ALA A 12 11.38 39.41 1.97
CA ALA A 12 11.90 39.62 3.31
C ALA A 12 13.23 38.88 3.38
N ALA A 13 14.33 39.63 3.51
CA ALA A 13 15.64 39.08 3.74
C ALA A 13 15.54 38.16 4.97
N ALA A 14 15.93 36.90 4.82
CA ALA A 14 16.04 35.99 5.94
C ALA A 14 17.01 36.61 6.96
N GLU A 15 16.48 37.08 8.10
CA GLU A 15 17.31 37.30 9.28
C GLU A 15 18.12 36.02 9.50
N ALA A 16 19.45 36.16 9.55
CA ALA A 16 20.35 35.06 9.81
C ALA A 16 20.05 34.54 11.22
N ASN A 17 19.15 33.56 11.33
CA ASN A 17 18.73 33.01 12.59
C ASN A 17 19.94 32.28 13.19
N PRO A 18 20.50 32.75 14.33
CA PRO A 18 21.68 32.14 14.92
C PRO A 18 21.43 30.70 15.39
N TYR A 19 20.15 30.30 15.49
CA TYR A 19 19.70 28.97 15.86
C TYR A 19 18.97 28.32 14.68
N GLY A 20 19.54 27.26 14.14
CA GLY A 20 19.00 26.60 12.95
C GLY A 20 19.66 25.26 12.68
N LEU A 21 19.18 24.57 11.65
CA LEU A 21 19.65 23.23 11.28
C LEU A 21 21.15 23.24 10.92
N GLU A 22 21.62 24.30 10.27
CA GLU A 22 23.05 24.47 9.95
C GLU A 22 23.92 24.66 11.20
N ALA A 23 23.45 25.48 12.16
CA ALA A 23 24.14 25.67 13.44
C ALA A 23 24.19 24.35 14.22
N ALA A 24 23.07 23.62 14.31
CA ALA A 24 22.98 22.30 14.95
C ALA A 24 23.95 21.27 14.36
N LEU A 25 24.14 21.27 13.04
CA LEU A 25 25.06 20.37 12.35
C LEU A 25 26.53 20.77 12.53
N ARG A 26 26.84 22.06 12.61
CA ARG A 26 28.21 22.54 12.87
C ARG A 26 28.59 22.34 14.34
N GLU A 27 27.70 22.66 15.27
CA GLU A 27 27.93 22.53 16.71
C GLU A 27 27.97 21.07 17.19
N GLY A 28 27.09 20.23 16.65
CA GLY A 28 26.99 18.81 16.97
C GLY A 28 28.14 17.96 16.39
N GLY A 29 28.94 18.54 15.48
CA GLY A 29 30.11 17.94 14.82
C GLY A 29 29.81 16.64 14.05
N LEU A 30 30.86 15.86 13.79
CA LEU A 30 30.82 14.66 12.91
C LEU A 30 29.68 13.67 13.23
N ILE A 31 29.41 13.41 14.51
CA ILE A 31 28.36 12.46 14.90
C ILE A 31 26.97 12.99 14.49
N SER A 32 26.69 14.27 14.74
CA SER A 32 25.43 14.93 14.36
C SER A 32 25.24 14.90 12.83
N GLN A 33 26.30 15.20 12.08
CA GLN A 33 26.26 15.15 10.62
C GLN A 33 25.98 13.74 10.07
N THR A 34 26.60 12.71 10.66
CA THR A 34 26.33 11.31 10.30
C THR A 34 24.89 10.92 10.60
N VAL A 35 24.37 11.27 11.78
CA VAL A 35 22.97 11.01 12.17
C VAL A 35 22.00 11.66 11.19
N PHE A 36 22.22 12.93 10.85
CA PHE A 36 21.43 13.64 9.85
C PHE A 36 21.51 12.97 8.47
N GLY A 37 22.72 12.61 8.02
CA GLY A 37 22.93 11.93 6.75
C GLY A 37 22.19 10.60 6.66
N ILE A 38 22.18 9.81 7.74
CA ILE A 38 21.41 8.56 7.84
C ILE A 38 19.90 8.83 7.73
N LEU A 39 19.37 9.82 8.46
CA LEU A 39 17.94 10.18 8.40
C LEU A 39 17.53 10.62 6.98
N VAL A 40 18.35 11.43 6.32
CA VAL A 40 18.11 11.88 4.94
C VAL A 40 18.11 10.68 3.98
N LEU A 41 19.10 9.79 4.09
CA LEU A 41 19.15 8.59 3.26
C LEU A 41 17.91 7.69 3.47
N MET A 42 17.54 7.43 4.73
CA MET A 42 16.35 6.64 5.06
C MET A 42 15.07 7.27 4.49
N SER A 43 14.95 8.60 4.54
CA SER A 43 13.85 9.35 3.94
C SER A 43 13.77 9.14 2.43
N VAL A 44 14.88 9.37 1.72
CA VAL A 44 14.94 9.23 0.25
C VAL A 44 14.59 7.80 -0.19
N VAL A 45 15.17 6.79 0.48
CA VAL A 45 14.89 5.39 0.16
C VAL A 45 13.43 5.02 0.48
N SER A 46 12.86 5.54 1.58
CA SER A 46 11.45 5.33 1.94
C SER A 46 10.50 5.87 0.87
N PHE A 47 10.74 7.11 0.39
CA PHE A 47 9.96 7.69 -0.70
C PHE A 47 10.14 6.93 -2.02
N TYR A 48 11.37 6.51 -2.35
CA TYR A 48 11.61 5.70 -3.54
C TYR A 48 10.82 4.38 -3.51
N ILE A 49 10.82 3.67 -2.38
CA ILE A 49 10.05 2.43 -2.22
C ILE A 49 8.54 2.72 -2.27
N LEU A 50 8.06 3.81 -1.64
CA LEU A 50 6.66 4.21 -1.71
C LEU A 50 6.19 4.37 -3.15
N PHE A 51 6.88 5.19 -3.95
CA PHE A 51 6.45 5.46 -5.32
C PHE A 51 6.60 4.24 -6.23
N SER A 52 7.72 3.53 -6.14
CA SER A 52 7.92 2.31 -6.95
C SER A 52 6.84 1.26 -6.68
N LYS A 53 6.52 0.98 -5.41
CA LYS A 53 5.46 0.04 -5.03
C LYS A 53 4.06 0.53 -5.37
N LEU A 54 3.81 1.84 -5.26
CA LEU A 54 2.54 2.43 -5.66
C LEU A 54 2.26 2.19 -7.15
N PHE A 55 3.24 2.42 -8.02
CA PHE A 55 3.09 2.18 -9.46
C PHE A 55 2.93 0.70 -9.79
N GLU A 56 3.72 -0.18 -9.15
CA GLU A 56 3.62 -1.63 -9.32
C GLU A 56 2.22 -2.15 -8.92
N GLN A 57 1.73 -1.78 -7.74
CA GLN A 57 0.40 -2.17 -7.25
C GLN A 57 -0.71 -1.61 -8.14
N GLN A 58 -0.61 -0.33 -8.56
CA GLN A 58 -1.62 0.29 -9.41
C GLN A 58 -1.70 -0.41 -10.78
N LYS A 59 -0.55 -0.85 -11.32
CA LYS A 59 -0.49 -1.65 -12.54
C LYS A 59 -1.21 -2.99 -12.37
N ILE A 60 -0.95 -3.71 -11.29
CA ILE A 60 -1.58 -5.02 -11.02
C ILE A 60 -3.10 -4.87 -10.85
N ILE A 61 -3.55 -3.89 -10.08
CA ILE A 61 -4.99 -3.60 -9.92
C ILE A 61 -5.63 -3.28 -11.27
N GLY A 62 -4.94 -2.51 -12.12
CA GLY A 62 -5.39 -2.22 -13.48
C GLY A 62 -5.48 -3.47 -14.36
N GLN A 63 -4.47 -4.36 -14.28
CA GLN A 63 -4.46 -5.65 -14.97
C GLN A 63 -5.65 -6.53 -14.53
N GLY A 64 -5.92 -6.62 -13.21
CA GLY A 64 -7.03 -7.42 -12.68
C GLY A 64 -8.39 -6.99 -13.22
N LYS A 65 -8.65 -5.69 -13.36
CA LYS A 65 -9.87 -5.17 -13.98
C LYS A 65 -10.02 -5.59 -15.44
N ARG A 66 -8.93 -5.55 -16.22
CA ARG A 66 -8.92 -5.96 -17.63
C ARG A 66 -9.11 -7.46 -17.78
N VAL A 67 -8.45 -8.26 -16.94
CA VAL A 67 -8.63 -9.72 -16.89
C VAL A 67 -10.09 -10.04 -16.61
N ARG A 68 -10.70 -9.40 -15.61
CA ARG A 68 -12.12 -9.61 -15.29
C ARG A 68 -13.05 -9.33 -16.47
N GLN A 69 -12.77 -8.30 -17.26
CA GLN A 69 -13.63 -7.92 -18.40
C GLN A 69 -13.41 -8.75 -19.67
N ALA A 70 -12.16 -9.08 -20.00
CA ALA A 70 -11.79 -9.62 -21.33
C ALA A 70 -11.28 -11.06 -21.32
N PHE A 71 -10.84 -11.59 -20.18
CA PHE A 71 -10.29 -12.94 -20.11
C PHE A 71 -11.39 -14.00 -20.28
N TRP A 72 -12.49 -13.86 -19.51
CA TRP A 72 -13.59 -14.82 -19.46
C TRP A 72 -14.49 -14.85 -20.71
N SER A 73 -14.36 -13.85 -21.60
CA SER A 73 -15.01 -13.84 -22.91
C SER A 73 -14.28 -14.71 -23.95
N SER A 74 -13.09 -15.22 -23.64
CA SER A 74 -12.33 -16.08 -24.54
C SER A 74 -12.88 -17.52 -24.53
N ASN A 75 -12.66 -18.26 -25.61
CA ASN A 75 -13.12 -19.66 -25.70
C ASN A 75 -12.17 -20.66 -25.02
N SER A 76 -10.93 -20.26 -24.74
CA SER A 76 -9.95 -21.08 -24.02
C SER A 76 -9.04 -20.26 -23.10
N LEU A 77 -8.48 -20.88 -22.06
CA LEU A 77 -7.48 -20.27 -21.17
C LEU A 77 -6.19 -19.89 -21.91
N ARG A 78 -5.78 -20.67 -22.93
CA ARG A 78 -4.58 -20.39 -23.73
C ARG A 78 -4.75 -19.14 -24.60
N GLU A 79 -5.93 -18.94 -25.17
CA GLU A 79 -6.27 -17.71 -25.89
C GLU A 79 -6.38 -16.51 -24.92
N GLY A 80 -6.99 -16.74 -23.74
CA GLY A 80 -7.04 -15.75 -22.67
C GLY A 80 -5.65 -15.32 -22.23
N SER A 81 -4.73 -16.25 -21.98
CA SER A 81 -3.36 -15.97 -21.50
C SER A 81 -2.50 -15.25 -22.54
N ALA A 82 -2.78 -15.44 -23.83
CA ALA A 82 -2.13 -14.70 -24.92
C ALA A 82 -2.56 -13.23 -24.99
N LYS A 83 -3.77 -12.90 -24.52
CA LYS A 83 -4.28 -11.53 -24.43
C LYS A 83 -3.78 -10.77 -23.19
N LEU A 84 -3.17 -11.47 -22.22
CA LEU A 84 -2.58 -10.85 -21.05
C LEU A 84 -1.18 -10.28 -21.34
N GLU A 85 -0.83 -9.20 -20.63
CA GLU A 85 0.52 -8.63 -20.69
C GLU A 85 1.57 -9.66 -20.25
N LYS A 86 2.71 -9.73 -20.96
CA LYS A 86 3.80 -10.71 -20.72
C LYS A 86 4.32 -10.71 -19.26
N ASN A 87 4.28 -9.56 -18.58
CA ASN A 87 4.77 -9.40 -17.21
C ASN A 87 3.61 -9.15 -16.22
N SER A 88 2.47 -9.81 -16.40
CA SER A 88 1.31 -9.72 -15.52
C SER A 88 1.33 -10.80 -14.45
N ALA A 89 1.01 -10.43 -13.21
CA ALA A 89 0.79 -11.39 -12.12
C ALA A 89 -0.31 -12.42 -12.49
N TYR A 90 -1.37 -11.97 -13.14
CA TYR A 90 -2.46 -12.83 -13.60
C TYR A 90 -2.00 -13.78 -14.71
N LYS A 91 -1.06 -13.37 -15.56
CA LYS A 91 -0.54 -14.23 -16.62
C LYS A 91 0.29 -15.37 -16.04
N GLN A 92 1.12 -15.06 -15.04
CA GLN A 92 1.91 -16.07 -14.34
C GLN A 92 1.02 -17.17 -13.76
N ILE A 93 -0.08 -16.81 -13.09
CA ILE A 93 -1.04 -17.78 -12.54
C ILE A 93 -1.64 -18.68 -13.64
N VAL A 94 -2.05 -18.11 -14.78
CA VAL A 94 -2.65 -18.89 -15.88
C VAL A 94 -1.61 -19.79 -16.54
N ASP A 95 -0.41 -19.29 -16.80
CA ASP A 95 0.65 -20.07 -17.44
C ASP A 95 1.12 -21.22 -16.51
N ASP A 96 1.25 -20.98 -15.21
CA ASP A 96 1.58 -22.01 -14.20
C ASP A 96 0.44 -23.05 -14.06
N GLY A 97 -0.82 -22.61 -14.16
CA GLY A 97 -1.99 -23.50 -14.17
C GLY A 97 -2.06 -24.38 -15.42
N LEU A 98 -1.77 -23.83 -16.61
CA LEU A 98 -1.70 -24.58 -17.86
C LEU A 98 -0.56 -25.60 -17.85
N ALA A 99 0.62 -25.21 -17.35
CA ALA A 99 1.74 -26.13 -17.18
C ALA A 99 1.41 -27.26 -16.20
N ALA A 100 0.72 -26.95 -15.11
CA ALA A 100 0.26 -27.94 -14.14
C ALA A 100 -0.82 -28.87 -14.73
N GLN A 101 -1.70 -28.38 -15.61
CA GLN A 101 -2.68 -29.20 -16.32
C GLN A 101 -2.02 -30.20 -17.28
N GLU A 102 -0.96 -29.80 -17.99
CA GLU A 102 -0.18 -30.72 -18.85
C GLU A 102 0.50 -31.81 -18.01
N GLN A 103 0.97 -31.48 -16.81
CA GLN A 103 1.59 -32.43 -15.87
C GLN A 103 0.57 -33.32 -15.15
N HIS A 104 -0.64 -32.81 -14.88
CA HIS A 104 -1.75 -33.51 -14.25
C HIS A 104 -2.14 -34.78 -15.02
N SER A 105 -2.05 -34.77 -16.35
CA SER A 105 -2.28 -35.95 -17.20
C SER A 105 -1.31 -37.11 -16.98
N LYS A 106 -0.20 -36.88 -16.27
CA LYS A 106 0.81 -37.89 -15.91
C LYS A 106 0.56 -38.52 -14.54
N LEU A 107 -0.36 -37.96 -13.74
CA LEU A 107 -0.74 -38.51 -12.45
C LEU A 107 -1.90 -39.49 -12.63
N THR A 108 -1.81 -40.66 -11.98
CA THR A 108 -2.79 -41.75 -12.11
C THR A 108 -3.99 -41.59 -11.18
N ASP A 109 -3.86 -40.86 -10.08
CA ASP A 109 -4.95 -40.61 -9.12
C ASP A 109 -5.58 -39.22 -9.37
N PRO A 110 -6.89 -39.15 -9.68
CA PRO A 110 -7.61 -37.87 -9.84
C PRO A 110 -7.51 -36.92 -8.64
N VAL A 111 -7.40 -37.45 -7.42
CA VAL A 111 -7.29 -36.65 -6.18
C VAL A 111 -5.91 -36.01 -6.10
N GLU A 112 -4.84 -36.79 -6.28
CA GLU A 112 -3.46 -36.26 -6.30
C GLU A 112 -3.29 -35.22 -7.42
N ALA A 113 -3.95 -35.45 -8.54
CA ALA A 113 -3.88 -34.59 -9.69
C ALA A 113 -4.61 -33.25 -9.42
N HIS A 114 -5.74 -33.26 -8.70
CA HIS A 114 -6.39 -32.04 -8.20
C HIS A 114 -5.50 -31.27 -7.21
N ASP A 115 -4.91 -31.98 -6.25
CA ASP A 115 -4.02 -31.39 -5.23
C ASP A 115 -2.76 -30.78 -5.87
N TRP A 116 -2.20 -31.43 -6.90
CA TRP A 116 -1.07 -30.89 -7.66
C TRP A 116 -1.41 -29.56 -8.33
N LEU A 117 -2.59 -29.48 -8.94
CA LEU A 117 -3.05 -28.27 -9.62
C LEU A 117 -3.27 -27.14 -8.61
N HIS A 118 -4.03 -27.38 -7.54
CA HIS A 118 -4.24 -26.42 -6.47
C HIS A 118 -2.90 -25.95 -5.86
N GLY A 119 -1.99 -26.89 -5.57
CA GLY A 119 -0.65 -26.60 -5.05
C GLY A 119 0.21 -25.76 -6.00
N SER A 120 0.09 -25.96 -7.32
CA SER A 120 0.82 -25.17 -8.32
C SER A 120 0.35 -23.71 -8.33
N LEU A 121 -0.96 -23.49 -8.35
CA LEU A 121 -1.52 -22.14 -8.29
C LEU A 121 -1.19 -21.44 -6.96
N ALA A 122 -1.29 -22.16 -5.83
CA ALA A 122 -0.92 -21.62 -4.52
C ALA A 122 0.57 -21.20 -4.46
N ARG A 123 1.49 -21.97 -5.09
CA ARG A 123 2.90 -21.58 -5.21
C ARG A 123 3.07 -20.33 -6.08
N SER A 124 2.32 -20.21 -7.18
CA SER A 124 2.35 -19.02 -8.05
C SER A 124 1.89 -17.77 -7.29
N GLU A 125 0.77 -17.86 -6.56
CA GLU A 125 0.26 -16.80 -5.69
C GLU A 125 1.29 -16.40 -4.62
N ALA A 126 1.90 -17.38 -3.95
CA ALA A 126 2.91 -17.11 -2.93
C ALA A 126 4.13 -16.38 -3.51
N ALA A 127 4.58 -16.77 -4.71
CA ALA A 127 5.69 -16.11 -5.40
C ALA A 127 5.35 -14.65 -5.78
N ILE A 128 4.11 -14.39 -6.22
CA ILE A 128 3.64 -13.04 -6.54
C ILE A 128 3.56 -12.20 -5.26
N ASN A 129 2.93 -12.72 -4.20
CA ASN A 129 2.79 -12.03 -2.91
C ASN A 129 4.16 -11.70 -2.27
N SER A 130 5.13 -12.61 -2.40
CA SER A 130 6.51 -12.37 -1.95
C SER A 130 7.14 -11.16 -2.66
N LYS A 131 6.98 -11.05 -3.99
CA LYS A 131 7.46 -9.90 -4.78
C LYS A 131 6.77 -8.59 -4.34
N LEU A 132 5.47 -8.64 -4.07
CA LEU A 132 4.69 -7.49 -3.59
C LEU A 132 5.11 -7.03 -2.18
N GLY A 133 5.52 -7.96 -1.33
CA GLY A 133 6.03 -7.70 0.02
C GLY A 133 7.43 -7.09 0.06
N GLY A 134 8.19 -7.16 -1.04
CA GLY A 134 9.53 -6.59 -1.12
C GLY A 134 9.59 -5.11 -0.73
N GLY A 135 10.56 -4.71 0.07
CA GLY A 135 10.74 -3.30 0.48
C GLY A 135 9.80 -2.81 1.59
N LEU A 136 8.65 -3.46 1.85
CA LEU A 136 7.76 -3.06 2.97
C LEU A 136 8.45 -3.23 4.33
N ALA A 137 9.27 -4.27 4.48
CA ALA A 137 10.07 -4.48 5.69
C ALA A 137 10.99 -3.28 5.97
N PHE A 138 11.59 -2.70 4.92
CA PHE A 138 12.44 -1.51 5.07
C PHE A 138 11.62 -0.30 5.54
N LEU A 139 10.44 -0.05 4.97
CA LEU A 139 9.54 1.03 5.44
C LEU A 139 9.14 0.83 6.91
N ALA A 140 8.85 -0.40 7.32
CA ALA A 140 8.54 -0.73 8.71
C ALA A 140 9.73 -0.43 9.63
N THR A 141 10.95 -0.84 9.23
CA THR A 141 12.18 -0.55 9.98
C THR A 141 12.48 0.95 10.04
N VAL A 142 12.35 1.68 8.94
CA VAL A 142 12.52 3.14 8.93
C VAL A 142 11.51 3.79 9.87
N GLY A 143 10.25 3.38 9.80
CA GLY A 143 9.19 3.89 10.65
C GLY A 143 9.42 3.68 12.15
N SER A 144 10.00 2.54 12.54
CA SER A 144 10.28 2.23 13.95
C SER A 144 11.61 2.78 14.46
N VAL A 145 12.65 2.84 13.62
CA VAL A 145 14.01 3.18 14.05
C VAL A 145 14.34 4.68 13.92
N SER A 146 13.75 5.39 12.95
CA SER A 146 14.05 6.82 12.72
C SER A 146 13.84 7.73 13.93
N PRO A 147 12.78 7.55 14.78
CA PRO A 147 12.61 8.36 15.98
C PRO A 147 13.76 8.17 16.97
N PHE A 148 14.27 6.95 17.12
CA PHE A 148 15.39 6.65 18.01
C PHE A 148 16.72 7.21 17.48
N ILE A 149 16.90 7.24 16.16
CA ILE A 149 18.05 7.90 15.54
C ILE A 149 18.02 9.40 15.81
N GLY A 150 16.86 10.05 15.68
CA GLY A 150 16.67 11.47 16.03
C GLY A 150 16.93 11.75 17.52
N LEU A 151 16.40 10.90 18.40
CA LEU A 151 16.65 10.95 19.85
C LEU A 151 18.13 10.81 20.17
N PHE A 152 18.84 9.88 19.53
CA PHE A 152 20.28 9.75 19.68
C PHE A 152 21.02 11.04 19.28
N GLY A 153 20.60 11.67 18.17
CA GLY A 153 21.08 12.99 17.76
C GLY A 153 20.91 14.06 18.86
N THR A 154 19.73 14.14 19.49
CA THR A 154 19.52 15.07 20.62
C THR A 154 20.44 14.80 21.79
N VAL A 155 20.60 13.53 22.18
CA VAL A 155 21.41 13.14 23.35
C VAL A 155 22.86 13.56 23.15
N ILE A 156 23.42 13.32 21.95
CA ILE A 156 24.79 13.72 21.63
C ILE A 156 24.93 15.25 21.55
N GLY A 157 23.94 15.95 20.99
CA GLY A 157 23.93 17.41 20.94
C GLY A 157 23.99 18.04 22.32
N ILE A 158 23.10 17.62 23.21
CA ILE A 158 23.05 18.09 24.61
C ILE A 158 24.32 17.70 25.36
N TYR A 159 24.82 16.48 25.19
CA TYR A 159 26.07 16.04 25.82
C TYR A 159 27.24 16.96 25.46
N ARG A 160 27.43 17.26 24.17
CA ARG A 160 28.51 18.15 23.71
C ARG A 160 28.35 19.57 24.24
N ALA A 161 27.12 20.07 24.32
CA ALA A 161 26.83 21.38 24.89
C ALA A 161 27.26 21.45 26.37
N LEU A 162 26.85 20.46 27.16
CA LEU A 162 27.17 20.40 28.59
C LEU A 162 28.67 20.28 28.84
N VAL A 163 29.40 19.50 28.02
CA VAL A 163 30.87 19.41 28.10
C VAL A 163 31.52 20.77 27.84
N LYS A 164 31.08 21.52 26.82
CA LYS A 164 31.60 22.88 26.53
C LYS A 164 31.34 23.84 27.71
N ILE A 165 30.14 23.81 28.28
CA ILE A 165 29.78 24.67 29.42
C ILE A 165 30.63 24.32 30.64
N GLY A 166 30.76 23.03 30.96
CA GLY A 166 31.60 22.55 32.06
C GLY A 166 33.07 22.94 31.91
N ALA A 167 33.61 22.88 30.68
CA ALA A 167 34.98 23.32 30.40
C ALA A 167 35.16 24.85 30.52
N SER A 168 34.13 25.64 30.21
CA SER A 168 34.17 27.10 30.29
C SER A 168 34.01 27.68 31.70
N GLY A 169 33.49 26.88 32.65
CA GLY A 169 33.22 27.31 34.03
C GLY A 169 32.08 28.33 34.18
N GLN A 170 31.47 28.80 33.09
CA GLN A 170 30.37 29.76 33.10
C GLN A 170 29.06 29.08 32.68
N ALA A 171 28.24 28.72 33.66
CA ALA A 171 26.89 28.24 33.43
C ALA A 171 25.91 29.44 33.40
N SER A 172 25.66 30.00 32.21
CA SER A 172 24.56 30.93 31.99
C SER A 172 23.49 30.31 31.10
N ILE A 173 22.22 30.69 31.30
CA ILE A 173 21.08 30.20 30.50
C ILE A 173 21.31 30.47 29.01
N ASP A 174 21.90 31.61 28.66
CA ASP A 174 22.17 31.98 27.27
C ASP A 174 23.15 31.02 26.58
N LYS A 175 24.05 30.37 27.34
CA LYS A 175 25.00 29.37 26.83
C LYS A 175 24.40 27.97 26.69
N VAL A 176 23.29 27.69 27.37
CA VAL A 176 22.60 26.39 27.36
C VAL A 176 21.45 26.38 26.35
N ALA A 177 20.69 27.48 26.26
CA ALA A 177 19.44 27.53 25.51
C ALA A 177 19.60 27.24 24.01
N GLY A 178 20.64 27.81 23.37
CA GLY A 178 20.92 27.59 21.95
C GLY A 178 21.21 26.13 21.59
N PRO A 179 22.26 25.51 22.17
CA PRO A 179 22.62 24.13 21.87
C PRO A 179 21.51 23.10 22.20
N VAL A 180 20.71 23.36 23.25
CA VAL A 180 19.55 22.52 23.59
C VAL A 180 18.46 22.64 22.53
N GLY A 181 18.13 23.86 22.09
CA GLY A 181 17.15 24.08 21.02
C GLY A 181 17.57 23.45 19.69
N GLU A 182 18.85 23.58 19.33
CA GLU A 182 19.45 22.96 18.14
C GLU A 182 19.38 21.43 18.18
N ALA A 183 19.67 20.83 19.34
CA ALA A 183 19.56 19.39 19.52
C ALA A 183 18.13 18.92 19.22
N LEU A 184 17.09 19.63 19.71
CA LEU A 184 15.68 19.24 19.53
C LEU A 184 15.25 19.12 18.06
N ILE A 185 15.90 19.85 17.16
CA ILE A 185 15.65 19.75 15.71
C ILE A 185 15.91 18.32 15.22
N MET A 186 16.90 17.61 15.75
CA MET A 186 17.22 16.23 15.33
C MET A 186 16.10 15.24 15.62
N THR A 187 15.45 15.38 16.78
CA THR A 187 14.29 14.54 17.12
C THR A 187 13.10 14.87 16.24
N ALA A 188 12.86 16.16 15.96
CA ALA A 188 11.81 16.56 15.02
C ALA A 188 12.05 15.96 13.62
N LEU A 189 13.29 15.96 13.13
CA LEU A 189 13.66 15.33 11.86
C LEU A 189 13.42 13.82 11.88
N GLY A 190 13.79 13.13 12.97
CA GLY A 190 13.51 11.70 13.14
C GLY A 190 12.02 11.37 12.99
N LEU A 191 11.14 12.21 13.55
CA LEU A 191 9.69 12.08 13.42
C LEU A 191 9.20 12.39 12.00
N VAL A 192 9.73 13.43 11.36
CA VAL A 192 9.40 13.80 9.97
C VAL A 192 9.75 12.67 8.99
N VAL A 193 10.80 11.89 9.27
CA VAL A 193 11.15 10.70 8.47
C VAL A 193 10.26 9.50 8.84
N ALA A 194 10.00 9.28 10.13
CA ALA A 194 9.23 8.13 10.61
C ALA A 194 7.77 8.14 10.17
N VAL A 195 7.08 9.27 10.33
CA VAL A 195 5.62 9.35 10.12
C VAL A 195 5.23 8.99 8.68
N PRO A 196 5.82 9.56 7.62
CA PRO A 196 5.52 9.16 6.25
C PRO A 196 5.86 7.70 5.97
N ALA A 197 6.94 7.16 6.54
CA ALA A 197 7.33 5.76 6.35
C ALA A 197 6.29 4.79 6.94
N VAL A 198 5.81 5.04 8.16
CA VAL A 198 4.78 4.23 8.82
C VAL A 198 3.45 4.32 8.06
N LEU A 199 3.04 5.51 7.64
CA LEU A 199 1.81 5.69 6.86
C LEU A 199 1.88 4.95 5.52
N SER A 200 3.01 5.08 4.83
CA SER A 200 3.29 4.39 3.56
C SER A 200 3.24 2.88 3.73
N TYR A 201 3.89 2.34 4.77
CA TYR A 201 3.87 0.91 5.07
C TYR A 201 2.45 0.39 5.24
N ASN A 202 1.67 1.01 6.13
CA ASN A 202 0.31 0.56 6.42
C ASN A 202 -0.61 0.67 5.19
N TRP A 203 -0.45 1.73 4.40
CA TRP A 203 -1.24 1.92 3.19
C TRP A 203 -0.91 0.90 2.11
N LEU A 204 0.38 0.67 1.83
CA LEU A 204 0.84 -0.33 0.87
C LEU A 204 0.49 -1.76 1.32
N GLN A 205 0.57 -2.05 2.61
CA GLN A 205 0.22 -3.35 3.18
C GLN A 205 -1.27 -3.67 2.98
N ARG A 206 -2.16 -2.71 3.20
CA ARG A 206 -3.59 -2.86 2.92
C ARG A 206 -3.86 -3.11 1.43
N ARG A 207 -3.14 -2.42 0.55
CA ARG A 207 -3.24 -2.65 -0.90
C ARG A 207 -2.74 -4.04 -1.30
N ASN A 208 -1.62 -4.50 -0.74
CA ASN A 208 -1.13 -5.86 -0.96
C ASN A 208 -2.16 -6.91 -0.54
N LYS A 209 -2.84 -6.71 0.60
CA LYS A 209 -3.91 -7.61 1.04
C LYS A 209 -5.07 -7.67 0.04
N SER A 210 -5.53 -6.52 -0.44
CA SER A 210 -6.59 -6.46 -1.46
C SER A 210 -6.18 -7.14 -2.77
N ILE A 211 -4.92 -6.97 -3.20
CA ILE A 211 -4.40 -7.64 -4.40
C ILE A 211 -4.31 -9.16 -4.17
N ALA A 212 -3.87 -9.60 -2.99
CA ALA A 212 -3.80 -11.02 -2.65
C ALA A 212 -5.19 -11.67 -2.68
N GLU A 213 -6.21 -11.00 -2.15
CA GLU A 213 -7.61 -11.45 -2.22
C GLU A 213 -8.10 -11.56 -3.67
N ASP A 214 -7.83 -10.56 -4.51
CA ASP A 214 -8.19 -10.59 -5.93
C ASP A 214 -7.45 -11.70 -6.71
N LEU A 215 -6.17 -11.95 -6.40
CA LEU A 215 -5.39 -13.02 -7.02
C LEU A 215 -5.89 -14.41 -6.59
N SER A 216 -6.20 -14.59 -5.30
CA SER A 216 -6.75 -15.85 -4.79
C SER A 216 -8.12 -16.15 -5.38
N ALA A 217 -8.99 -15.15 -5.50
CA ALA A 217 -10.28 -15.31 -6.19
C ALA A 217 -10.07 -15.72 -7.67
N PHE A 218 -9.17 -15.06 -8.38
CA PHE A 218 -8.85 -15.40 -9.77
C PHE A 218 -8.23 -16.80 -9.92
N SER A 219 -7.37 -17.20 -8.99
CA SER A 219 -6.75 -18.51 -8.97
C SER A 219 -7.79 -19.62 -8.77
N ASN A 220 -8.72 -19.44 -7.83
CA ASN A 220 -9.85 -20.36 -7.64
C ASN A 220 -10.73 -20.47 -8.88
N ASP A 221 -10.98 -19.34 -9.56
CA ASP A 221 -11.71 -19.31 -10.83
C ASP A 221 -10.98 -20.10 -11.93
N VAL A 222 -9.67 -19.93 -12.06
CA VAL A 222 -8.83 -20.68 -13.00
C VAL A 222 -8.80 -22.17 -12.66
N LEU A 223 -8.65 -22.51 -11.38
CA LEU A 223 -8.69 -23.89 -10.89
C LEU A 223 -10.03 -24.56 -11.25
N GLY A 224 -11.16 -23.90 -11.00
CA GLY A 224 -12.49 -24.40 -11.35
C GLY A 224 -12.66 -24.61 -12.85
N PHE A 225 -12.15 -23.68 -13.68
CA PHE A 225 -12.18 -23.83 -15.13
C PHE A 225 -11.30 -25.01 -15.59
N LEU A 226 -10.08 -25.15 -15.07
CA LEU A 226 -9.15 -26.21 -15.42
C LEU A 226 -9.67 -27.59 -14.99
N ALA A 227 -10.16 -27.70 -13.76
CA ALA A 227 -10.71 -28.96 -13.21
C ALA A 227 -11.99 -29.40 -13.94
N SER A 228 -12.77 -28.46 -14.49
CA SER A 228 -13.99 -28.75 -15.24
C SER A 228 -13.79 -28.85 -16.75
N ASN A 229 -12.55 -28.79 -17.25
CA ASN A 229 -12.23 -28.72 -18.68
C ASN A 229 -13.02 -27.61 -19.41
N GLY A 230 -13.26 -26.48 -18.74
CA GLY A 230 -13.95 -25.31 -19.29
C GLY A 230 -15.48 -25.32 -19.19
N ALA A 231 -16.07 -26.32 -18.53
CA ALA A 231 -17.52 -26.37 -18.31
C ALA A 231 -17.98 -25.36 -17.24
N VAL A 232 -17.15 -25.07 -16.24
CA VAL A 232 -17.42 -24.06 -15.20
C VAL A 232 -16.72 -22.77 -15.55
N ARG A 233 -17.52 -21.72 -15.79
CA ARG A 233 -17.03 -20.35 -15.93
C ARG A 233 -17.44 -19.54 -14.70
N PRO A 234 -16.55 -18.70 -14.15
CA PRO A 234 -16.90 -17.84 -13.03
C PRO A 234 -18.06 -16.93 -13.42
N ILE A 235 -19.08 -16.91 -12.56
CA ILE A 235 -20.13 -15.91 -12.65
C ILE A 235 -19.52 -14.64 -12.07
N LEU A 236 -18.92 -13.83 -12.93
CA LEU A 236 -18.55 -12.47 -12.55
C LEU A 236 -19.84 -11.79 -12.13
N ALA A 237 -19.97 -11.44 -10.85
CA ALA A 237 -21.07 -10.61 -10.38
C ALA A 237 -21.01 -9.30 -11.18
N SER A 238 -21.82 -9.24 -12.24
CA SER A 238 -22.08 -8.00 -12.95
C SER A 238 -22.58 -7.03 -11.90
N GLY A 239 -21.95 -5.85 -11.81
CA GLY A 239 -22.38 -4.77 -10.93
C GLY A 239 -23.74 -4.20 -11.35
N ALA A 240 -24.75 -5.05 -11.46
CA ALA A 240 -26.14 -4.66 -11.60
C ALA A 240 -26.53 -3.95 -10.31
N LYS A 241 -26.55 -2.62 -10.40
CA LYS A 241 -27.21 -1.74 -9.45
C LYS A 241 -28.59 -2.36 -9.13
N PRO A 242 -28.97 -2.53 -7.86
CA PRO A 242 -30.27 -3.11 -7.52
C PRO A 242 -31.35 -2.33 -8.27
N ALA A 243 -32.12 -3.02 -9.10
CA ALA A 243 -33.23 -2.39 -9.80
C ALA A 243 -34.15 -1.74 -8.75
N PRO A 244 -34.59 -0.49 -8.96
CA PRO A 244 -35.49 0.15 -8.01
C PRO A 244 -36.75 -0.70 -7.91
N VAL A 245 -37.01 -1.24 -6.73
CA VAL A 245 -38.22 -1.98 -6.41
C VAL A 245 -39.39 -1.03 -6.66
N LYS A 246 -40.16 -1.27 -7.72
CA LYS A 246 -41.40 -0.53 -7.96
C LYS A 246 -42.33 -0.78 -6.76
N PRO A 247 -42.90 0.27 -6.13
CA PRO A 247 -43.86 0.09 -5.06
C PRO A 247 -45.01 -0.77 -5.56
N VAL A 248 -45.25 -1.90 -4.88
CA VAL A 248 -46.42 -2.73 -5.12
C VAL A 248 -47.64 -1.88 -4.77
N THR A 249 -48.43 -1.53 -5.78
CA THR A 249 -49.71 -0.86 -5.58
C THR A 249 -50.64 -1.83 -4.83
N PRO A 250 -51.24 -1.44 -3.69
CA PRO A 250 -52.17 -2.32 -3.00
C PRO A 250 -53.42 -2.44 -3.86
N THR A 251 -53.65 -3.63 -4.43
CA THR A 251 -54.91 -3.99 -5.07
C THR A 251 -56.01 -3.86 -4.02
N THR A 252 -56.84 -2.84 -4.17
CA THR A 252 -58.04 -2.65 -3.35
C THR A 252 -59.09 -3.62 -3.90
N THR A 253 -59.30 -4.76 -3.24
CA THR A 253 -60.41 -5.66 -3.54
C THR A 253 -61.70 -5.03 -3.04
N ALA A 254 -62.39 -4.30 -3.90
CA ALA A 254 -63.77 -3.89 -3.70
C ALA A 254 -64.68 -4.78 -4.55
N GLY A 255 -65.61 -5.47 -3.87
CA GLY A 255 -66.82 -6.02 -4.49
C GLY A 255 -66.89 -7.54 -4.55
N GLN A 256 -67.50 -8.14 -3.53
CA GLN A 256 -68.45 -9.23 -3.75
C GLN A 256 -69.46 -9.29 -2.58
N THR A 257 -70.60 -8.66 -2.84
CA THR A 257 -71.88 -8.93 -2.18
C THR A 257 -72.37 -10.31 -2.59
N GLY A 258 -72.60 -11.21 -1.64
CA GLY A 258 -73.13 -12.55 -1.91
C GLY A 258 -73.86 -13.09 -0.69
N GLY A 259 -75.18 -13.22 -0.80
CA GLY A 259 -76.14 -13.46 0.28
C GLY A 259 -75.91 -14.71 1.13
N VAL A 260 -76.35 -14.58 2.38
CA VAL A 260 -76.49 -15.64 3.37
C VAL A 260 -77.72 -16.49 3.02
N PRO A 261 -77.62 -17.83 2.88
CA PRO A 261 -78.78 -18.70 3.00
C PRO A 261 -78.97 -19.10 4.47
N ARG A 262 -80.22 -18.97 4.93
CA ARG A 262 -80.75 -19.52 6.19
C ARG A 262 -81.01 -21.02 6.09
N ALA A 263 -81.25 -21.62 7.27
CA ALA A 263 -81.78 -22.96 7.61
C ALA A 263 -80.68 -23.98 7.94
N ASN A 264 -80.72 -24.73 9.05
CA ASN A 264 -81.72 -24.98 10.10
C ASN A 264 -80.98 -25.29 11.41
#